data_AF-A0A1E1WZF3-F1
#
_entry.id   AF-A0A1E1WZF3-F1
#
_cell.length_a   1.000
_cell.length_b   1.000
_cell.length_c   1.000
_cell.angle_alpha   90.00
_cell.angle_beta   90.00
_cell.angle_gamma   90.00
#
_symmetry.space_group_name_H-M   'P 1'
#
loop_
_entity.id
_entity.type
_entity.pdbx_description
1 polymer ?
#
loop_
_entity_poly.entity_id
_entity_poly.type
_entity_poly.pdbx_seq_one_letter_code
_entity_poly.pdbx_strand_id
1 'polypeptide(L)'
;YRQPSSIRVDTELSPDEKRIIQERAKLRAQLKQEYVRQITDPHKHAKGGILIDPQMVRFHAARANNQIYEHFRPTPKGGWQWFALTFLPMITLGYIVHKDRVEFERKCRTGEIPYKDRMFKMV
;
A
#
# COMPACT_ATOMS: atom_id res chain seq x y z
N TYR A 1 -7.91 7.67 12.85
CA TYR A 1 -8.20 8.50 14.04
C TYR A 1 -9.19 7.75 14.91
N ARG A 2 -8.80 7.40 16.13
CA ARG A 2 -9.72 6.76 17.09
C ARG A 2 -10.62 7.85 17.65
N GLN A 3 -11.94 7.75 17.50
CA GLN A 3 -12.83 8.71 18.15
C GLN A 3 -12.62 8.61 19.68
N PRO A 4 -12.45 9.75 20.38
CA PRO A 4 -12.37 9.75 21.84
C PRO A 4 -13.68 9.20 22.42
N SER A 5 -13.60 8.61 23.61
CA SER A 5 -14.79 8.19 24.35
C SER A 5 -15.67 9.40 24.66
N SER A 6 -16.98 9.20 24.73
CA SER A 6 -17.94 10.26 25.10
C SER A 6 -17.53 10.97 26.39
N ILE A 7 -17.15 10.19 27.40
CA ILE A 7 -16.69 10.68 28.71
C ILE A 7 -15.55 11.69 28.55
N ARG A 8 -14.53 11.38 27.74
CA ARG A 8 -13.38 12.27 27.52
C ARG A 8 -13.79 13.56 26.81
N VAL A 9 -14.71 13.48 25.84
CA VAL A 9 -15.21 14.65 25.12
C VAL A 9 -15.92 15.61 26.07
N ASP A 10 -16.61 15.09 27.07
CA ASP A 10 -17.34 15.90 28.03
C ASP A 10 -16.41 16.52 29.09
N THR A 11 -15.43 15.78 29.60
CA THR A 11 -14.62 16.19 30.76
C THR A 11 -13.28 16.87 30.42
N GLU A 12 -12.58 16.46 29.37
CA GLU A 12 -11.16 16.80 29.17
C GLU A 12 -10.91 17.74 27.98
N LEU A 13 -11.82 17.82 27.01
CA LEU A 13 -11.55 18.54 25.75
C LEU A 13 -11.78 20.05 25.84
N SER A 14 -10.95 20.79 25.11
CA SER A 14 -11.14 22.23 24.89
C SER A 14 -12.43 22.49 24.07
N PRO A 15 -13.13 23.62 24.26
CA PRO A 15 -14.33 23.96 23.48
C PRO A 15 -14.14 23.88 21.96
N ASP A 16 -12.96 24.26 21.46
CA ASP A 16 -12.65 24.19 20.02
C ASP A 16 -12.56 22.75 19.51
N GLU A 17 -11.94 21.87 20.29
CA GLU A 17 -11.85 20.44 19.95
C GLU A 17 -13.22 19.77 20.00
N LYS A 18 -14.07 20.15 20.97
CA LYS A 18 -15.46 19.71 21.03
C LYS A 18 -16.23 20.12 19.78
N ARG A 19 -16.05 21.36 19.30
CA ARG A 19 -16.68 21.85 18.07
C ARG A 19 -16.25 21.03 16.85
N ILE A 20 -14.95 20.75 16.69
CA ILE A 20 -14.44 19.94 15.58
C ILE A 20 -15.02 18.52 15.60
N ILE A 21 -15.18 17.92 16.78
CA ILE A 21 -15.78 16.59 16.92
C ILE A 21 -17.26 16.61 16.56
N GLN A 22 -17.99 17.64 17.00
CA GLN A 22 -19.41 17.82 16.65
C GLN A 22 -19.59 18.01 15.14
N GLU A 23 -18.76 18.81 14.49
CA GLU A 23 -18.77 19.01 13.04
C GLU A 23 -18.52 17.69 12.29
N ARG A 24 -17.53 16.90 12.72
CA ARG A 24 -17.28 15.56 12.16
C ARG A 24 -18.44 14.59 12.39
N ALA A 25 -19.05 14.61 13.57
CA ALA A 25 -20.21 13.79 13.89
C ALA A 25 -21.42 14.17 13.02
N LYS A 26 -21.63 15.47 12.79
CA LYS A 26 -22.66 15.99 11.88
C LYS A 26 -22.45 15.52 10.45
N LEU A 27 -21.23 15.63 9.92
CA LEU A 27 -20.89 15.12 8.58
C LEU A 27 -21.13 13.61 8.48
N ARG A 28 -20.71 12.84 9.48
CA ARG A 28 -20.94 11.38 9.52
C ARG A 28 -22.44 11.05 9.57
N ALA A 29 -23.23 11.80 10.33
CA ALA A 29 -24.67 11.62 10.41
C ALA A 29 -25.35 11.89 9.06
N GLN A 30 -24.95 12.96 8.37
CA GLN A 30 -25.45 13.30 7.02
C GLN A 30 -25.14 12.19 6.01
N LEU A 31 -23.88 11.74 5.93
CA LEU A 31 -23.50 10.66 5.03
C LEU A 31 -24.22 9.34 5.35
N LYS A 32 -24.43 9.04 6.64
CA LYS A 32 -25.20 7.87 7.06
C LYS A 32 -26.66 7.97 6.64
N GLN A 33 -27.28 9.14 6.79
CA GLN A 33 -28.66 9.38 6.35
C GLN A 33 -28.79 9.20 4.84
N GLU A 34 -27.85 9.72 4.05
CA GLU A 34 -27.83 9.53 2.60
C GLU A 34 -27.67 8.07 2.19
N TYR A 35 -26.80 7.33 2.87
CA TYR A 35 -26.60 5.90 2.66
C TYR A 35 -27.87 5.10 2.99
N VAL A 36 -28.45 5.34 4.18
CA VAL A 36 -29.69 4.66 4.61
C VAL A 36 -30.81 4.96 3.62
N ARG A 37 -31.00 6.21 3.21
CA ARG A 37 -32.02 6.58 2.20
C ARG A 37 -31.86 5.80 0.90
N GLN A 38 -30.62 5.60 0.44
CA GLN A 38 -30.35 4.90 -0.81
C GLN A 38 -30.54 3.39 -0.69
N ILE A 39 -30.20 2.79 0.45
CA ILE A 39 -30.34 1.35 0.67
C ILE A 39 -31.76 0.92 1.04
N THR A 40 -32.56 1.83 1.59
CA THR A 40 -33.96 1.52 1.93
C THR A 40 -34.91 1.74 0.77
N ASP A 41 -34.46 2.35 -0.34
CA ASP A 41 -35.29 2.64 -1.52
C ASP A 41 -35.59 1.36 -2.34
N PRO A 42 -36.85 0.87 -2.35
CA PRO A 42 -37.21 -0.37 -3.05
C PRO A 42 -37.06 -0.26 -4.58
N HIS A 43 -37.25 0.94 -5.15
CA HIS A 43 -37.22 1.15 -6.60
C HIS A 43 -35.80 1.12 -7.15
N LYS A 44 -34.80 1.47 -6.33
CA LYS A 44 -33.39 1.36 -6.70
C LYS A 44 -32.89 -0.07 -6.62
N HIS A 45 -33.30 -0.84 -5.62
CA HIS A 45 -32.90 -2.23 -5.47
C HIS A 45 -33.61 -3.18 -6.43
N ALA A 46 -34.87 -2.91 -6.80
CA ALA A 46 -35.60 -3.71 -7.77
C ALA A 46 -34.94 -3.74 -9.16
N LYS A 47 -34.12 -2.73 -9.51
CA LYS A 47 -33.38 -2.65 -10.77
C LYS A 47 -32.02 -3.38 -10.76
N GLY A 48 -31.67 -4.08 -9.67
CA GLY A 48 -30.43 -4.86 -9.56
C GLY A 48 -29.15 -4.02 -9.52
N GLY A 49 -29.24 -2.73 -9.21
CA GLY A 49 -28.08 -1.83 -9.14
C GLY A 49 -27.29 -1.97 -7.84
N ILE A 50 -25.96 -1.94 -7.94
CA ILE A 50 -25.05 -1.82 -6.79
C ILE A 50 -24.97 -0.34 -6.38
N LEU A 51 -25.03 -0.05 -5.08
CA LEU A 51 -24.83 1.30 -4.55
C LEU A 51 -23.35 1.69 -4.68
N ILE A 52 -23.04 2.62 -5.58
CA ILE A 52 -21.68 3.13 -5.79
C ILE A 52 -21.46 4.32 -4.86
N ASP A 53 -20.51 4.19 -3.94
CA ASP A 53 -20.04 5.31 -3.13
C ASP A 53 -19.06 6.20 -3.93
N PRO A 54 -19.35 7.51 -4.11
CA PRO A 54 -18.44 8.42 -4.78
C PRO A 54 -17.08 8.57 -4.05
N GLN A 55 -17.01 8.40 -2.74
CA GLN A 55 -15.74 8.52 -2.01
C GLN A 55 -14.82 7.32 -2.30
N MET A 56 -15.38 6.12 -2.35
CA MET A 56 -14.67 4.92 -2.81
C MET A 56 -14.11 5.12 -4.22
N VAL A 57 -14.93 5.60 -5.17
CA VAL A 57 -14.48 5.84 -6.55
C VAL A 57 -13.35 6.88 -6.60
N ARG A 58 -13.46 7.97 -5.84
CA ARG A 58 -12.39 8.99 -5.74
C ARG A 58 -11.10 8.43 -5.16
N PHE A 59 -11.20 7.58 -4.14
CA PHE A 59 -10.03 6.92 -3.56
C PHE A 59 -9.32 6.03 -4.57
N HIS A 60 -10.08 5.23 -5.33
CA HIS A 60 -9.51 4.41 -6.40
C HIS A 60 -8.92 5.25 -7.53
N ALA A 61 -9.61 6.32 -7.94
CA ALA A 61 -9.11 7.24 -8.96
C ALA A 61 -7.80 7.90 -8.50
N ALA A 62 -7.70 8.36 -7.25
CA ALA A 62 -6.48 8.95 -6.68
C ALA A 62 -5.29 7.95 -6.64
N ARG A 63 -5.57 6.65 -6.52
CA ARG A 63 -4.54 5.59 -6.54
C ARG A 63 -4.21 5.08 -7.95
N ALA A 64 -4.98 5.46 -8.96
CA ALA A 64 -4.74 5.01 -10.31
C ALA A 64 -3.45 5.64 -10.86
N ASN A 65 -2.76 4.89 -11.72
CA ASN A 65 -1.47 5.28 -12.28
C ASN A 65 -1.50 6.63 -13.02
N ASN A 66 -2.67 7.00 -13.56
CA ASN A 66 -2.86 8.27 -14.26
C ASN A 66 -2.63 9.48 -13.34
N GLN A 67 -3.07 9.40 -12.08
CA GLN A 67 -2.89 10.47 -11.10
C GLN A 67 -1.43 10.58 -10.62
N ILE A 68 -0.69 9.46 -10.64
CA ILE A 68 0.75 9.45 -10.32
C ILE A 68 1.51 10.28 -11.36
N TYR A 69 1.21 10.14 -12.65
CA TYR A 69 1.92 10.88 -13.70
C TYR A 69 1.60 12.38 -13.68
N GLU A 70 0.33 12.76 -13.50
CA GLU A 70 -0.10 14.17 -13.50
C GLU A 70 0.45 14.97 -12.31
N HIS A 71 0.56 14.34 -11.14
CA HIS A 71 0.99 15.01 -9.91
C HIS A 71 2.43 14.71 -9.52
N PHE A 72 3.17 13.96 -10.35
CA PHE A 72 4.57 13.62 -10.07
C PHE A 72 5.42 14.87 -10.06
N ARG A 73 6.15 15.06 -8.96
CA ARG A 73 7.21 16.07 -8.86
C ARG A 73 8.55 15.36 -8.72
N PRO A 74 9.49 15.54 -9.66
CA PRO A 74 10.81 14.94 -9.53
C PRO A 74 11.52 15.61 -8.35
N THR A 75 11.64 14.88 -7.24
CA THR A 75 12.39 15.31 -6.05
C THR A 75 13.65 14.47 -5.94
N PRO A 76 14.79 15.06 -5.54
CA PRO A 76 16.05 14.31 -5.41
C PRO A 76 15.93 13.17 -4.39
N LYS A 77 15.18 13.39 -3.30
CA LYS A 77 14.89 12.37 -2.29
C LYS A 77 14.11 11.18 -2.88
N GLY A 78 13.05 11.45 -3.65
CA GLY A 78 12.26 10.40 -4.30
C GLY A 78 13.06 9.62 -5.34
N GLY A 79 13.88 10.32 -6.13
CA GLY A 79 14.78 9.69 -7.10
C GLY A 79 15.78 8.74 -6.45
N TRP A 80 16.42 9.16 -5.35
CA TRP A 80 17.35 8.30 -4.61
C TRP A 80 16.66 7.07 -4.01
N GLN A 81 15.46 7.23 -3.45
CA GLN A 81 14.68 6.10 -2.93
C GLN A 81 14.32 5.10 -4.03
N TRP A 82 13.90 5.58 -5.21
CA TRP A 82 13.58 4.72 -6.35
C TRP A 82 14.82 3.99 -6.88
N PHE A 83 15.94 4.71 -7.00
CA PHE A 83 17.21 4.14 -7.43
C PHE A 83 17.67 3.05 -6.45
N ALA A 84 17.68 3.34 -5.14
CA ALA A 84 18.02 2.36 -4.12
C ALA A 84 17.09 1.14 -4.18
N LEU A 85 15.78 1.33 -4.27
CA LEU A 85 14.82 0.23 -4.33
C LEU A 85 15.00 -0.67 -5.56
N THR A 86 15.44 -0.09 -6.69
CA THR A 86 15.62 -0.81 -7.95
C THR A 86 16.98 -1.49 -8.06
N PHE A 87 18.07 -0.75 -7.79
CA PHE A 87 19.43 -1.24 -8.00
C PHE A 87 19.96 -2.08 -6.83
N LEU A 88 19.55 -1.79 -5.59
CA LEU A 88 19.99 -2.56 -4.43
C LEU A 88 19.67 -4.05 -4.58
N PRO A 89 18.43 -4.50 -4.89
CA PRO A 89 18.15 -5.92 -5.05
C PRO A 89 18.88 -6.55 -6.24
N MET A 90 19.10 -5.81 -7.33
CA MET A 90 19.85 -6.31 -8.48
C MET A 90 21.32 -6.59 -8.11
N ILE A 91 21.95 -5.64 -7.42
CA ILE A 91 23.35 -5.75 -7.01
C ILE A 91 23.51 -6.85 -5.95
N THR A 92 22.61 -6.92 -4.96
CA THR A 92 22.70 -7.93 -3.91
C THR A 92 22.53 -9.34 -4.47
N LEU A 93 21.53 -9.59 -5.31
CA LEU A 93 21.34 -10.90 -5.95
C LEU A 93 22.52 -11.25 -6.86
N GLY A 94 23.01 -10.28 -7.64
CA GLY A 94 24.19 -10.48 -8.48
C GLY A 94 25.42 -10.88 -7.68
N TYR A 95 25.65 -10.22 -6.54
CA TYR A 95 26.77 -10.51 -5.65
C TYR A 95 26.65 -11.90 -5.00
N ILE A 96 25.46 -12.26 -4.50
CA ILE A 96 25.22 -13.58 -3.90
C ILE A 96 25.49 -14.69 -4.93
N VAL A 97 24.89 -14.58 -6.13
CA VAL A 97 25.07 -15.56 -7.20
C VAL A 97 26.54 -15.65 -7.65
N HIS A 98 27.23 -14.51 -7.74
CA HIS A 98 28.65 -14.50 -8.09
C HIS A 98 29.51 -15.20 -7.04
N LYS A 99 29.29 -14.91 -5.76
CA LYS A 99 30.01 -15.54 -4.65
C LYS A 99 29.78 -17.05 -4.63
N ASP A 100 28.54 -17.49 -4.80
CA ASP A 100 28.19 -18.92 -4.83
C ASP A 100 28.89 -19.64 -5.99
N ARG A 101 28.97 -19.01 -7.17
CA ARG A 101 29.67 -19.54 -8.35
C ARG A 101 31.17 -19.68 -8.12
N VAL A 102 31.81 -18.65 -7.56
CA VAL A 102 33.25 -18.66 -7.27
C VAL A 102 33.59 -19.71 -6.22
N GLU A 103 32.77 -19.83 -5.17
CA GLU A 103 32.97 -20.83 -4.13
C GLU A 103 32.77 -22.25 -4.68
N PHE A 104 31.75 -22.47 -5.51
CA PHE A 104 31.51 -23.75 -6.16
C PHE A 104 32.68 -24.14 -7.08
N GLU A 105 33.18 -23.21 -7.88
CA GLU A 105 34.33 -23.46 -8.76
C GLU A 105 35.60 -23.78 -7.94
N ARG A 106 35.85 -23.03 -6.86
CA ARG A 106 36.95 -23.31 -5.92
C ARG A 106 36.88 -24.74 -5.40
N LYS A 107 35.72 -25.16 -4.89
CA LYS A 107 35.48 -26.52 -4.38
C LYS A 107 35.67 -27.61 -5.44
N CYS A 108 35.30 -27.32 -6.69
CA CYS A 108 35.52 -28.23 -7.80
C CYS A 108 37.02 -28.37 -8.15
N ARG A 109 37.79 -27.28 -8.08
CA ARG A 109 39.25 -27.26 -8.36
C ARG A 109 40.07 -27.89 -7.24
N THR A 110 39.70 -27.70 -5.97
CA THR A 110 40.37 -28.31 -4.81
C THR A 110 40.03 -29.79 -4.63
N GLY A 111 39.01 -30.29 -5.33
CA GLY A 111 38.55 -31.68 -5.22
C GLY A 111 37.65 -31.96 -4.02
N GLU A 112 37.21 -30.92 -3.30
CA GLU A 112 36.23 -31.04 -2.19
C GLU A 112 34.90 -31.63 -2.67
N ILE A 113 34.50 -31.37 -3.92
CA ILE A 113 33.30 -31.94 -4.54
C ILE A 113 33.69 -33.02 -5.55
N PRO A 114 33.28 -34.29 -5.35
CA PRO A 114 33.55 -35.36 -6.29
C PRO A 114 32.81 -35.11 -7.60
N TYR A 115 33.40 -35.55 -8.73
CA TYR A 115 32.86 -35.26 -10.06
C TYR A 115 31.39 -35.71 -10.25
N LYS A 116 31.00 -36.83 -9.61
CA LYS A 116 29.64 -37.36 -9.63
C LYS A 116 28.59 -36.42 -9.01
N ASP A 117 28.97 -35.49 -8.14
CA ASP A 117 28.03 -34.62 -7.41
C ASP A 117 28.02 -33.18 -7.98
N ARG A 118 28.73 -32.93 -9.10
CA ARG A 118 28.74 -31.63 -9.79
C ARG A 118 27.46 -31.42 -10.58
N MET A 119 26.88 -30.22 -10.51
CA MET A 119 25.61 -29.92 -11.20
C MET A 119 25.73 -29.77 -12.74
N PHE A 120 26.85 -29.26 -13.25
CA PHE A 120 27.08 -28.98 -14.68
C PHE A 120 28.18 -29.88 -15.25
N LYS A 121 27.85 -31.13 -15.62
CA LYS A 121 28.86 -32.13 -16.03
C LYS A 121 29.19 -32.15 -17.53
N MET A 122 28.30 -31.64 -18.39
CA MET A 122 28.30 -31.90 -19.84
C MET A 122 27.98 -30.65 -20.68
N VAL A 123 28.34 -29.45 -20.20
CA VAL A 123 28.27 -28.19 -20.97
C VAL A 123 29.67 -27.72 -21.27
#